data_AF-A0A2N2MR95-F1
#
_entry.id   AF-A0A2N2MR95-F1
#
_cell.length_a   1.000
_cell.length_b   1.000
_cell.length_c   1.000
_cell.angle_alpha   90.00
_cell.angle_beta   90.00
_cell.angle_gamma   90.00
#
_symmetry.space_group_name_H-M   'P 1'
#
loop_
_entity.id
_entity.type
_entity.pdbx_description
1 polymer ?
#
loop_
_entity_poly.entity_id
_entity_poly.type
_entity_poly.pdbx_seq_one_letter_code
_entity_poly.pdbx_strand_id
1 'polypeptide(L)'
;MKRALVLISFAVLLLASCRLSQFNPFKSVEEYPAPEFTADNTRFYELGCFESTDCLPADLKTIEHPIGRIYPLDNTLGGLDPKLPMAKTETMSLKYDIVIPAVYTEGCRGIFYVRYLVEVEGEMRLIDSAQGMQQLYAPIESEDEALSYAVAVTGLTRLNDFDKHPLYKRYTRPLIESHAAFDGTQFTVNLYDTNLCGCGPHVVSMTTVTVQQDGSISKSEAVGAFSDPETNGLCVD
;
A
#
# COMPACT_ATOMS: atom_id res chain seq x y z
N MET A 1 22.95 2.94 -61.32
CA MET A 1 23.20 2.21 -60.06
C MET A 1 23.31 3.12 -58.83
N LYS A 2 24.14 4.18 -58.80
CA LYS A 2 24.31 5.05 -57.60
C LYS A 2 23.00 5.69 -57.06
N ARG A 3 22.08 6.12 -57.93
CA ARG A 3 20.79 6.73 -57.51
C ARG A 3 19.82 5.74 -56.85
N ALA A 4 19.82 4.48 -57.28
CA ALA A 4 18.97 3.44 -56.69
C ALA A 4 19.45 3.08 -55.27
N LEU A 5 20.77 3.07 -55.04
CA LEU A 5 21.35 2.78 -53.72
C LEU A 5 20.99 3.87 -52.68
N VAL A 6 21.00 5.14 -53.09
CA VAL A 6 20.64 6.28 -52.21
C VAL A 6 19.16 6.22 -51.81
N LEU A 7 18.27 5.88 -52.73
CA LEU A 7 16.83 5.75 -52.45
C LEU A 7 16.53 4.59 -51.49
N ILE A 8 17.23 3.46 -51.64
CA ILE A 8 17.08 2.30 -50.74
C ILE A 8 17.58 2.65 -49.34
N SER A 9 18.74 3.30 -49.20
CA SER A 9 19.25 3.73 -47.89
C SER A 9 18.33 4.72 -47.18
N PHE A 10 17.70 5.64 -47.92
CA PHE A 10 16.75 6.59 -47.35
C PHE A 10 15.44 5.91 -46.90
N ALA A 11 14.95 4.93 -47.66
CA ALA A 11 13.80 4.12 -47.27
C ALA A 11 14.07 3.28 -46.01
N VAL A 12 15.26 2.68 -45.88
CA VAL A 12 15.65 1.93 -44.68
C VAL A 12 15.76 2.84 -43.45
N LEU A 13 16.30 4.05 -43.59
CA LEU A 13 16.37 5.04 -42.50
C LEU A 13 14.99 5.56 -42.08
N LEU A 14 14.05 5.75 -43.02
CA LEU A 14 12.66 6.10 -42.72
C LEU A 14 11.91 4.96 -42.00
N LEU A 15 12.15 3.71 -42.39
CA LEU A 15 11.54 2.56 -41.72
C LEU A 15 12.14 2.31 -40.32
N ALA A 16 13.43 2.59 -40.13
CA ALA A 16 14.08 2.50 -38.82
C ALA A 16 13.61 3.60 -37.84
N SER A 17 13.36 4.81 -38.33
CA SER A 17 12.87 5.93 -37.50
C SER A 17 11.42 5.74 -37.03
N CYS A 18 10.57 5.08 -37.82
CA CYS A 18 9.23 4.69 -37.36
C CYS A 18 9.25 3.67 -36.19
N ARG A 19 10.18 2.72 -36.19
CA ARG A 19 10.32 1.74 -35.09
C ARG A 19 10.86 2.37 -33.80
N LEU A 20 11.74 3.36 -33.89
CA LEU A 20 12.22 4.12 -32.72
C LEU A 20 11.11 4.92 -32.03
N SER A 21 10.07 5.35 -32.75
CA SER A 21 8.90 6.02 -32.14
C SER A 21 7.97 5.07 -31.36
N GLN A 22 8.02 3.76 -31.65
CA GLN A 22 7.27 2.74 -30.91
C GLN A 22 7.98 2.32 -29.63
N PHE A 23 9.31 2.48 -29.56
CA PHE A 23 10.05 2.49 -28.31
C PHE A 23 9.91 3.87 -27.66
N ASN A 24 8.72 4.16 -27.13
CA ASN A 24 8.58 5.23 -26.16
C ASN A 24 8.89 4.65 -24.78
N PRO A 25 10.14 4.76 -24.25
CA PRO A 25 10.49 4.22 -22.94
C PRO A 25 9.72 4.91 -21.80
N PHE A 26 8.98 5.98 -22.09
CA PHE A 26 8.10 6.66 -21.14
C PHE A 26 6.78 5.92 -20.92
N LYS A 27 6.49 4.85 -21.68
CA LYS A 27 5.28 4.02 -21.53
C LYS A 27 5.48 2.71 -20.78
N SER A 28 6.70 2.29 -20.43
CA SER A 28 6.91 0.99 -19.78
C SER A 28 6.26 0.94 -18.39
N VAL A 29 5.20 0.15 -18.27
CA VAL A 29 4.64 -0.34 -17.02
C VAL A 29 5.15 -1.77 -16.89
N GLU A 30 5.64 -2.12 -15.70
CA GLU A 30 5.88 -3.51 -15.33
C GLU A 30 4.65 -4.01 -14.58
N GLU A 31 3.90 -4.89 -15.24
CA GLU A 31 2.63 -5.42 -14.75
C GLU A 31 2.86 -6.69 -13.95
N TYR A 32 2.07 -6.87 -12.89
CA TYR A 32 2.10 -8.04 -12.03
C TYR A 32 0.66 -8.49 -11.76
N PRO A 33 0.39 -9.80 -11.71
CA PRO A 33 -0.94 -10.28 -11.39
C PRO A 33 -1.36 -9.74 -10.02
N ALA A 34 -2.54 -9.15 -9.93
CA ALA A 34 -3.09 -8.72 -8.65
C ALA A 34 -3.36 -9.97 -7.79
N PRO A 35 -2.80 -10.06 -6.57
CA PRO A 35 -3.16 -11.13 -5.65
C PRO A 35 -4.67 -11.23 -5.41
N GLU A 36 -5.17 -12.47 -5.34
CA GLU A 36 -6.58 -12.83 -5.14
C GLU A 36 -6.80 -13.40 -3.73
N PHE A 37 -6.74 -12.53 -2.72
CA PHE A 37 -7.10 -12.88 -1.35
C PHE A 37 -8.19 -11.95 -0.81
N THR A 38 -8.94 -12.44 0.18
CA THR A 38 -10.07 -11.72 0.80
C THR A 38 -9.89 -11.70 2.30
N ALA A 39 -10.26 -10.59 2.93
CA ALA A 39 -10.22 -10.49 4.39
C ALA A 39 -11.53 -11.05 4.99
N ASP A 40 -11.40 -11.91 6.01
CA ASP A 40 -12.55 -12.41 6.75
C ASP A 40 -12.94 -11.43 7.86
N ASN A 41 -14.11 -10.81 7.69
CA ASN A 41 -14.67 -9.85 8.62
C ASN A 41 -15.81 -10.43 9.48
N THR A 42 -16.11 -11.73 9.33
CA THR A 42 -17.31 -12.36 9.90
C THR A 42 -17.39 -12.20 11.41
N ARG A 43 -16.29 -12.48 12.12
CA ARG A 43 -16.23 -12.42 13.58
C ARG A 43 -16.59 -11.05 14.16
N PHE A 44 -15.97 -9.99 13.66
CA PHE A 44 -16.21 -8.63 14.15
C PHE A 44 -17.58 -8.09 13.69
N TYR A 45 -18.08 -8.55 12.55
CA TYR A 45 -19.45 -8.26 12.10
C TYR A 45 -20.49 -8.87 13.06
N GLU A 46 -20.34 -10.15 13.42
CA GLU A 46 -21.25 -10.85 14.35
C GLU A 46 -21.28 -10.23 15.75
N LEU A 47 -20.14 -9.69 16.19
CA LEU A 47 -20.03 -8.95 17.46
C LEU A 47 -20.62 -7.53 17.39
N GLY A 48 -21.04 -7.06 16.21
CA GLY A 48 -21.55 -5.70 16.02
C GLY A 48 -20.48 -4.61 16.12
N CYS A 49 -19.20 -4.97 16.00
CA CYS A 49 -18.08 -4.04 16.23
C CYS A 49 -17.98 -2.93 15.19
N PHE A 50 -18.48 -3.14 13.97
CA PHE A 50 -18.45 -2.11 12.92
C PHE A 50 -19.52 -1.03 13.10
N GLU A 51 -20.49 -1.25 13.97
CA GLU A 51 -21.58 -0.31 14.27
C GLU A 51 -21.30 0.50 15.55
N SER A 52 -20.63 -0.10 16.53
CA SER A 52 -20.32 0.52 17.82
C SER A 52 -19.09 -0.09 18.49
N THR A 53 -18.38 0.71 19.27
CA THR A 53 -17.29 0.26 20.17
C THR A 53 -17.81 -0.46 21.41
N ASP A 54 -19.13 -0.59 21.58
CA ASP A 54 -19.74 -1.34 22.68
C ASP A 54 -19.43 -2.85 22.64
N CYS A 55 -19.03 -3.39 21.48
CA CYS A 55 -18.58 -4.77 21.37
C CYS A 55 -17.28 -5.05 22.13
N LEU A 56 -16.51 -4.01 22.47
CA LEU A 56 -15.20 -4.14 23.10
C LEU A 56 -15.33 -4.68 24.53
N PRO A 57 -14.37 -5.50 24.99
CA PRO A 57 -14.26 -5.88 26.39
C PRO A 57 -13.95 -4.65 27.27
N ALA A 58 -14.21 -4.78 28.57
CA ALA A 58 -14.19 -3.65 29.50
C ALA A 58 -12.81 -2.99 29.65
N ASP A 59 -11.74 -3.78 29.58
CA ASP A 59 -10.36 -3.32 29.60
C ASP A 59 -10.05 -2.43 28.39
N LEU A 60 -10.43 -2.86 27.17
CA LEU A 60 -10.22 -2.07 25.94
C LEU A 60 -11.07 -0.79 25.87
N LYS A 61 -12.18 -0.72 26.61
CA LYS A 61 -13.00 0.50 26.73
C LYS A 61 -12.38 1.58 27.61
N THR A 62 -11.42 1.21 28.47
CA THR A 62 -10.88 2.11 29.51
C THR A 62 -9.40 2.45 29.33
N ILE A 63 -8.82 2.09 28.18
CA ILE A 63 -7.45 2.46 27.82
C ILE A 63 -7.28 3.98 27.74
N GLU A 64 -6.06 4.46 27.98
CA GLU A 64 -5.71 5.90 28.02
C GLU A 64 -6.13 6.65 26.74
N HIS A 65 -6.05 5.97 25.59
CA HIS A 65 -6.46 6.48 24.28
C HIS A 65 -7.54 5.57 23.68
N PRO A 66 -8.83 5.78 24.03
CA PRO A 66 -9.93 4.92 23.63
C PRO A 66 -10.04 4.79 22.10
N ILE A 67 -10.47 3.61 21.65
CA ILE A 67 -10.75 3.36 20.24
C ILE A 67 -11.95 4.22 19.82
N GLY A 68 -11.76 5.02 18.76
CA GLY A 68 -12.80 5.91 18.26
C GLY A 68 -13.73 5.24 17.25
N ARG A 69 -13.16 4.45 16.33
CA ARG A 69 -13.89 3.69 15.31
C ARG A 69 -13.21 2.36 15.01
N ILE A 70 -14.03 1.41 14.57
CA ILE A 70 -13.63 0.06 14.14
C ILE A 70 -14.17 -0.12 12.72
N TYR A 71 -13.33 -0.58 11.81
CA TYR A 71 -13.64 -0.77 10.40
C TYR A 71 -13.36 -2.21 9.98
N PRO A 72 -14.08 -2.71 8.96
CA PRO A 72 -13.72 -3.97 8.33
C PRO A 72 -12.31 -3.89 7.74
N LEU A 73 -11.62 -5.04 7.71
CA LEU A 73 -10.37 -5.17 6.98
C LEU A 73 -10.63 -5.07 5.48
N ASP A 74 -9.75 -4.32 4.83
CA ASP A 74 -9.62 -4.33 3.39
C ASP A 74 -9.06 -5.67 2.90
N ASN A 75 -9.48 -6.09 1.71
CA ASN A 75 -9.00 -7.34 1.10
C ASN A 75 -7.49 -7.35 0.91
N THR A 76 -6.80 -6.21 0.81
CA THR A 76 -5.33 -6.11 0.78
C THR A 76 -4.64 -6.72 2.00
N LEU A 77 -5.35 -6.96 3.10
CA LEU A 77 -4.84 -7.64 4.30
C LEU A 77 -5.17 -9.14 4.33
N GLY A 78 -5.88 -9.65 3.33
CA GLY A 78 -6.33 -11.04 3.25
C GLY A 78 -5.21 -12.06 3.07
N GLY A 79 -3.98 -11.65 2.74
CA GLY A 79 -2.82 -12.55 2.60
C GLY A 79 -2.08 -12.84 3.91
N LEU A 80 -2.38 -12.11 5.01
CA LEU A 80 -1.76 -12.34 6.33
C LEU A 80 -1.95 -13.79 6.82
N ASP A 81 -0.91 -14.43 7.36
CA ASP A 81 -0.98 -15.77 7.94
C ASP A 81 -0.27 -15.77 9.31
N PRO A 82 -0.86 -16.30 10.40
CA PRO A 82 -2.14 -17.02 10.50
C PRO A 82 -3.38 -16.18 10.17
N LYS A 83 -4.43 -16.81 9.63
CA LYS A 83 -5.77 -16.19 9.40
C LYS A 83 -6.50 -15.93 10.72
N LEU A 84 -6.08 -14.91 11.45
CA LEU A 84 -6.71 -14.48 12.70
C LEU A 84 -7.90 -13.54 12.43
N PRO A 85 -9.01 -13.64 13.19
CA PRO A 85 -10.05 -12.63 13.14
C PRO A 85 -9.48 -11.26 13.53
N MET A 86 -9.71 -10.27 12.68
CA MET A 86 -9.09 -8.95 12.82
C MET A 86 -10.05 -7.82 12.44
N ALA A 87 -9.82 -6.62 12.97
CA ALA A 87 -10.47 -5.38 12.54
C ALA A 87 -9.49 -4.20 12.57
N LYS A 88 -9.61 -3.26 11.61
CA LYS A 88 -8.84 -1.99 11.64
C LYS A 88 -9.52 -1.07 12.64
N THR A 89 -8.74 -0.35 13.44
CA THR A 89 -9.26 0.67 14.35
C THR A 89 -8.50 1.97 14.20
N GLU A 90 -9.21 3.06 14.47
CA GLU A 90 -8.64 4.40 14.39
C GLU A 90 -8.94 5.18 15.65
N THR A 91 -8.00 6.04 16.00
CA THR A 91 -8.19 7.09 16.99
C THR A 91 -7.68 8.37 16.39
N MET A 92 -8.51 9.41 16.40
CA MET A 92 -8.19 10.67 15.75
C MET A 92 -7.74 11.69 16.80
N SER A 93 -6.63 12.38 16.53
CA SER A 93 -6.21 13.56 17.27
C SER A 93 -6.08 14.77 16.34
N LEU A 94 -6.46 15.94 16.85
CA LEU A 94 -6.13 17.24 16.24
C LEU A 94 -4.93 17.91 16.93
N LYS A 95 -4.38 17.26 17.96
CA LYS A 95 -3.27 17.74 18.77
C LYS A 95 -1.98 17.07 18.31
N TYR A 96 -1.03 17.88 17.84
CA TYR A 96 0.25 17.42 17.31
C TYR A 96 1.26 17.01 18.40
N ASP A 97 1.00 17.35 19.67
CA ASP A 97 1.88 17.08 20.81
C ASP A 97 1.58 15.74 21.52
N ILE A 98 0.49 15.07 21.17
CA ILE A 98 0.12 13.78 21.74
C ILE A 98 0.71 12.66 20.88
N VAL A 99 1.42 11.73 21.52
CA VAL A 99 1.88 10.49 20.88
C VAL A 99 0.98 9.36 21.37
N ILE A 100 0.04 8.94 20.52
CA ILE A 100 -0.77 7.75 20.76
C ILE A 100 -0.04 6.56 20.12
N PRO A 101 0.14 5.43 20.82
CA PRO A 101 0.68 4.22 20.22
C PRO A 101 -0.13 3.81 18.98
N ALA A 102 0.56 3.51 17.88
CA ALA A 102 -0.04 3.10 16.63
C ALA A 102 0.90 2.19 15.85
N VAL A 103 0.33 1.33 15.02
CA VAL A 103 1.11 0.59 14.02
C VAL A 103 1.68 1.57 12.99
N TYR A 104 0.83 2.48 12.52
CA TYR A 104 1.20 3.60 11.67
C TYR A 104 0.22 4.76 11.88
N THR A 105 0.55 5.92 11.34
CA THR A 105 -0.31 7.10 11.36
C THR A 105 -0.63 7.55 9.95
N GLU A 106 -1.85 8.04 9.74
CA GLU A 106 -2.29 8.60 8.47
C GLU A 106 -3.14 9.86 8.68
N GLY A 107 -3.47 10.55 7.59
CA GLY A 107 -4.30 11.77 7.61
C GLY A 107 -3.53 13.04 7.29
N CYS A 108 -4.26 14.15 7.30
CA CYS A 108 -3.77 15.48 6.91
C CYS A 108 -3.72 16.40 8.14
N ARG A 109 -4.70 17.30 8.29
CA ARG A 109 -4.83 18.13 9.49
C ARG A 109 -5.20 17.32 10.74
N GLY A 110 -6.00 16.27 10.58
CA GLY A 110 -6.27 15.28 11.62
C GLY A 110 -5.34 14.08 11.47
N ILE A 111 -4.73 13.65 12.58
CA ILE A 111 -3.88 12.45 12.61
C ILE A 111 -4.73 11.29 13.10
N PHE A 112 -4.83 10.26 12.26
CA PHE A 112 -5.43 8.98 12.59
C PHE A 112 -4.32 8.01 12.99
N TYR A 113 -4.40 7.52 14.22
CA TYR A 113 -3.52 6.51 14.78
C TYR A 113 -4.15 5.16 14.50
N VAL A 114 -3.59 4.43 13.53
CA VAL A 114 -4.12 3.14 13.10
C VAL A 114 -3.58 2.04 13.99
N ARG A 115 -4.50 1.26 14.55
CA ARG A 115 -4.27 0.10 15.41
C ARG A 115 -5.16 -1.04 14.94
N TYR A 116 -4.90 -2.26 15.38
CA TYR A 116 -5.74 -3.40 15.02
C TYR A 116 -6.31 -4.09 16.24
N LEU A 117 -7.55 -4.54 16.14
CA LEU A 117 -8.09 -5.55 17.06
C LEU A 117 -7.85 -6.91 16.44
N VAL A 118 -7.28 -7.84 17.20
CA VAL A 118 -7.03 -9.22 16.77
C VAL A 118 -7.57 -10.15 17.84
N GLU A 119 -8.31 -11.19 17.44
CA GLU A 119 -8.73 -12.25 18.36
C GLU A 119 -7.71 -13.39 18.34
N VAL A 120 -7.07 -13.66 19.47
CA VAL A 120 -6.09 -14.74 19.64
C VAL A 120 -6.56 -15.62 20.78
N GLU A 121 -6.77 -16.91 20.51
CA GLU A 121 -7.25 -17.89 21.51
C GLU A 121 -8.60 -17.48 22.15
N GLY A 122 -9.44 -16.76 21.40
CA GLY A 122 -10.74 -16.27 21.86
C GLY A 122 -10.67 -14.97 22.67
N GLU A 123 -9.48 -14.39 22.86
CA GLU A 123 -9.28 -13.11 23.53
C GLU A 123 -9.02 -11.99 22.52
N MET A 124 -9.76 -10.89 22.65
CA MET A 124 -9.54 -9.70 21.83
C MET A 124 -8.36 -8.90 22.37
N ARG A 125 -7.37 -8.65 21.51
CA ARG A 125 -6.15 -7.89 21.84
C ARG A 125 -6.04 -6.68 20.93
N LEU A 126 -5.55 -5.57 21.48
CA LEU A 126 -5.22 -4.38 20.72
C LEU A 126 -3.75 -4.43 20.30
N ILE A 127 -3.49 -4.29 19.01
CA ILE A 127 -2.17 -4.22 18.41
C ILE A 127 -1.93 -2.79 17.96
N ASP A 128 -1.02 -2.11 18.66
CA ASP A 128 -0.77 -0.68 18.55
C ASP A 128 0.68 -0.35 18.20
N SER A 129 1.40 -1.31 17.60
CA SER A 129 2.76 -1.12 17.12
C SER A 129 3.11 -2.11 16.01
N ALA A 130 4.05 -1.74 15.15
CA ALA A 130 4.62 -2.65 14.15
C ALA A 130 5.30 -3.88 14.81
N GLN A 131 5.87 -3.72 16.00
CA GLN A 131 6.43 -4.85 16.76
C GLN A 131 5.35 -5.83 17.22
N GLY A 132 4.17 -5.35 17.63
CA GLY A 132 3.04 -6.22 17.95
C GLY A 132 2.55 -7.00 16.73
N MET A 133 2.51 -6.37 15.56
CA MET A 133 2.23 -7.05 14.29
C MET A 133 3.29 -8.12 13.97
N GLN A 134 4.57 -7.80 14.14
CA GLN A 134 5.68 -8.73 13.96
C GLN A 134 5.55 -9.96 14.86
N GLN A 135 5.22 -9.78 16.14
CA GLN A 135 5.07 -10.88 17.09
C GLN A 135 3.92 -11.85 16.75
N LEU A 136 2.89 -11.37 16.04
CA LEU A 136 1.73 -12.18 15.68
C LEU A 136 1.91 -12.92 14.36
N TYR A 137 2.51 -12.27 13.37
CA TYR A 137 2.53 -12.74 11.98
C TYR A 137 3.91 -13.26 11.55
N ALA A 138 4.97 -13.09 12.34
CA ALA A 138 6.23 -13.77 12.03
C ALA A 138 6.16 -15.28 12.38
N PRO A 139 6.82 -16.16 11.61
CA PRO A 139 7.64 -15.84 10.45
C PRO A 139 6.81 -15.55 9.19
N ILE A 140 7.31 -14.64 8.33
CA ILE A 140 6.75 -14.37 7.00
C ILE A 140 7.31 -15.40 6.02
N GLU A 141 6.42 -16.17 5.39
CA GLU A 141 6.79 -17.35 4.60
C GLU A 141 6.43 -17.26 3.12
N SER A 142 5.57 -16.31 2.71
CA SER A 142 5.15 -16.16 1.31
C SER A 142 5.11 -14.72 0.82
N GLU A 143 5.12 -14.55 -0.51
CA GLU A 143 5.06 -13.24 -1.17
C GLU A 143 3.71 -12.53 -0.91
N ASP A 144 2.59 -13.26 -0.96
CA ASP A 144 1.26 -12.70 -0.68
C ASP A 144 1.11 -12.24 0.78
N GLU A 145 1.68 -13.00 1.70
CA GLU A 145 1.75 -12.65 3.10
C GLU A 145 2.64 -11.43 3.31
N ALA A 146 3.85 -11.40 2.72
CA ALA A 146 4.76 -10.25 2.80
C ALA A 146 4.11 -8.97 2.26
N LEU A 147 3.37 -9.05 1.16
CA LEU A 147 2.62 -7.92 0.60
C LEU A 147 1.56 -7.41 1.57
N SER A 148 0.73 -8.31 2.11
CA SER A 148 -0.35 -7.96 3.05
C SER A 148 0.22 -7.41 4.37
N TYR A 149 1.28 -8.03 4.87
CA TYR A 149 1.99 -7.62 6.07
C TYR A 149 2.57 -6.21 5.89
N ALA A 150 3.29 -5.96 4.80
CA ALA A 150 3.86 -4.64 4.51
C ALA A 150 2.78 -3.54 4.45
N VAL A 151 1.63 -3.80 3.83
CA VAL A 151 0.47 -2.89 3.86
C VAL A 151 0.02 -2.64 5.30
N ALA A 152 -0.17 -3.70 6.09
CA ALA A 152 -0.65 -3.61 7.47
C ALA A 152 0.28 -2.79 8.39
N VAL A 153 1.60 -2.94 8.24
CA VAL A 153 2.56 -2.25 9.11
C VAL A 153 2.96 -0.86 8.64
N THR A 154 2.74 -0.52 7.37
CA THR A 154 3.16 0.78 6.82
C THR A 154 2.02 1.73 6.49
N GLY A 155 0.80 1.23 6.29
CA GLY A 155 -0.33 2.01 5.78
C GLY A 155 -0.21 2.37 4.30
N LEU A 156 0.82 1.89 3.61
CA LEU A 156 0.98 2.11 2.17
C LEU A 156 -0.03 1.27 1.39
N THR A 157 -0.35 1.75 0.18
CA THR A 157 -1.41 1.19 -0.66
C THR A 157 -0.84 0.34 -1.79
N ARG A 158 -1.64 -0.66 -2.20
CA ARG A 158 -1.36 -1.52 -3.35
C ARG A 158 -2.04 -0.96 -4.59
N LEU A 159 -1.31 -0.85 -5.70
CA LEU A 159 -1.80 -0.43 -7.02
C LEU A 159 -1.38 -1.46 -8.09
N ASN A 160 -2.34 -2.00 -8.87
CA ASN A 160 -2.16 -3.11 -9.82
C ASN A 160 -2.90 -2.91 -11.16
N ASP A 161 -3.25 -1.68 -11.53
CA ASP A 161 -4.01 -1.41 -12.76
C ASP A 161 -3.60 -0.10 -13.45
N PHE A 162 -2.29 0.10 -13.60
CA PHE A 162 -1.78 1.31 -14.25
C PHE A 162 -2.09 1.39 -15.74
N ASP A 163 -2.41 0.26 -16.38
CA ASP A 163 -2.84 0.17 -17.77
C ASP A 163 -4.17 0.91 -18.02
N LYS A 164 -5.06 0.94 -17.03
CA LYS A 164 -6.36 1.65 -17.08
C LYS A 164 -6.24 3.17 -16.95
N HIS A 165 -5.05 3.68 -16.60
CA HIS A 165 -4.82 5.11 -16.35
C HIS A 165 -3.76 5.70 -17.30
N PRO A 166 -4.00 5.72 -18.62
CA PRO A 166 -3.02 6.17 -19.61
C PRO A 166 -2.72 7.68 -19.54
N LEU A 167 -3.54 8.45 -18.83
CA LEU A 167 -3.41 9.91 -18.69
C LEU A 167 -2.55 10.34 -17.51
N TYR A 168 -2.13 9.42 -16.64
CA TYR A 168 -1.27 9.74 -15.51
C TYR A 168 0.05 10.35 -15.97
N LYS A 169 0.41 11.47 -15.34
CA LYS A 169 1.72 12.09 -15.56
C LYS A 169 2.75 11.33 -14.74
N ARG A 170 3.64 10.60 -15.41
CA ARG A 170 4.63 9.72 -14.78
C ARG A 170 5.93 10.47 -14.44
N TYR A 171 6.51 10.14 -13.29
CA TYR A 171 7.76 10.70 -12.78
C TYR A 171 8.88 9.65 -12.65
N THR A 172 8.53 8.35 -12.53
CA THR A 172 9.50 7.24 -12.49
C THR A 172 9.48 6.39 -13.77
N ARG A 173 10.55 5.59 -14.00
CA ARG A 173 10.66 4.61 -15.09
C ARG A 173 11.50 3.39 -14.68
N PRO A 174 10.97 2.15 -14.85
CA PRO A 174 9.57 1.84 -15.19
C PRO A 174 8.60 2.22 -14.06
N LEU A 175 7.30 2.31 -14.36
CA LEU A 175 6.26 2.30 -13.32
C LEU A 175 5.93 0.84 -13.01
N ILE A 176 6.01 0.44 -11.74
CA ILE A 176 6.02 -0.97 -11.36
C ILE A 176 4.79 -1.28 -10.52
N GLU A 177 3.93 -2.17 -10.96
CA GLU A 177 2.77 -2.56 -10.15
C GLU A 177 3.18 -3.20 -8.83
N SER A 178 2.30 -3.09 -7.85
CA SER A 178 2.56 -3.58 -6.51
C SER A 178 2.66 -5.09 -6.54
N HIS A 179 3.78 -5.60 -6.05
CA HIS A 179 4.06 -7.02 -5.94
C HIS A 179 5.04 -7.25 -4.80
N ALA A 180 5.13 -8.50 -4.36
CA ALA A 180 6.21 -8.97 -3.52
C ALA A 180 7.05 -9.97 -4.31
N ALA A 181 8.36 -9.98 -4.04
CA ALA A 181 9.30 -10.94 -4.61
C ALA A 181 10.27 -11.43 -3.53
N PHE A 182 10.47 -12.75 -3.46
CA PHE A 182 11.44 -13.37 -2.56
C PHE A 182 12.77 -13.64 -3.28
N ASP A 183 13.88 -13.18 -2.71
CA ASP A 183 15.22 -13.37 -3.30
C ASP A 183 15.98 -14.58 -2.73
N GLY A 184 15.35 -15.35 -1.83
CA GLY A 184 16.00 -16.43 -1.07
C GLY A 184 16.36 -16.05 0.36
N THR A 185 16.31 -14.77 0.71
CA THR A 185 16.63 -14.26 2.05
C THR A 185 15.57 -13.32 2.60
N GLN A 186 15.04 -12.42 1.77
CA GLN A 186 14.08 -11.41 2.16
C GLN A 186 13.03 -11.21 1.06
N PHE A 187 11.91 -10.62 1.45
CA PHE A 187 10.89 -10.16 0.52
C PHE A 187 11.13 -8.68 0.19
N THR A 188 10.94 -8.34 -1.08
CA THR A 188 10.92 -6.96 -1.56
C THR A 188 9.50 -6.65 -2.04
N VAL A 189 8.86 -5.66 -1.45
CA VAL A 189 7.47 -5.31 -1.69
C VAL A 189 7.37 -3.89 -2.24
N ASN A 190 6.76 -3.70 -3.40
CA ASN A 190 6.54 -2.37 -3.97
C ASN A 190 5.14 -1.87 -3.59
N LEU A 191 5.08 -0.71 -2.92
CA LEU A 191 3.84 -0.08 -2.45
C LEU A 191 3.83 1.41 -2.75
N TYR A 192 2.68 2.04 -2.55
CA TYR A 192 2.41 3.41 -2.95
C TYR A 192 1.88 4.26 -1.80
N ASP A 193 2.42 5.47 -1.68
CA ASP A 193 1.94 6.53 -0.80
C ASP A 193 1.15 7.55 -1.64
N THR A 194 -0.16 7.62 -1.39
CA THR A 194 -1.04 8.62 -2.01
C THR A 194 -1.27 9.75 -1.01
N ASN A 195 -0.33 10.69 -0.97
CA ASN A 195 -0.51 11.89 -0.17
C ASN A 195 -1.37 12.93 -0.92
N LEU A 196 -2.63 13.03 -0.51
CA LEU A 196 -3.59 14.02 -1.03
C LEU A 196 -3.61 15.32 -0.21
N CYS A 197 -2.82 15.42 0.86
CA CYS A 197 -2.88 16.57 1.75
C CYS A 197 -2.31 17.83 1.09
N GLY A 198 -2.99 18.97 1.30
CA GLY A 198 -2.65 20.25 0.69
C GLY A 198 -3.25 20.40 -0.71
N CYS A 199 -2.65 21.25 -1.54
CA CYS A 199 -3.11 21.50 -2.90
C CYS A 199 -2.22 20.79 -3.93
N GLY A 200 -2.84 20.26 -4.98
CA GLY A 200 -2.20 19.46 -6.02
C GLY A 200 -0.94 20.08 -6.65
N PRO A 201 -0.08 19.27 -7.29
CA PRO A 201 -0.48 18.14 -8.13
C PRO A 201 -0.42 16.73 -7.51
N HIS A 202 -0.50 16.57 -6.18
CA HIS A 202 -0.70 15.28 -5.47
C HIS A 202 0.07 14.11 -6.08
N VAL A 203 1.39 14.16 -5.93
CA VAL A 203 2.28 13.15 -6.49
C VAL A 203 2.20 11.88 -5.64
N VAL A 204 1.71 10.81 -6.24
CA VAL A 204 1.78 9.46 -5.67
C VAL A 204 3.23 8.99 -5.73
N SER A 205 3.76 8.54 -4.60
CA SER A 205 5.14 8.09 -4.49
C SER A 205 5.21 6.58 -4.36
N MET A 206 6.17 5.95 -5.02
CA MET A 206 6.47 4.53 -4.90
C MET A 206 7.54 4.34 -3.82
N THR A 207 7.33 3.36 -2.96
CA THR A 207 8.27 2.97 -1.91
C THR A 207 8.48 1.47 -1.97
N THR A 208 9.73 1.05 -1.94
CA THR A 208 10.07 -0.36 -1.77
C THR A 208 10.23 -0.66 -0.29
N VAL A 209 9.46 -1.63 0.20
CA VAL A 209 9.51 -2.14 1.56
C VAL A 209 10.24 -3.48 1.54
N THR A 210 11.34 -3.57 2.26
CA THR A 210 11.99 -4.86 2.53
C THR A 210 11.34 -5.48 3.76
N VAL A 211 10.90 -6.72 3.65
CA VAL A 211 10.33 -7.52 4.73
C VAL A 211 11.21 -8.74 4.95
N GLN A 212 11.75 -8.87 6.16
CA GLN A 212 12.51 -10.05 6.57
C GLN A 212 11.55 -11.17 7.01
N GLN A 213 12.03 -12.41 6.98
CA GLN A 213 11.24 -13.55 7.47
C GLN A 213 10.87 -13.43 8.95
N ASP A 214 11.64 -12.71 9.76
CA ASP A 214 11.30 -12.44 11.16
C ASP A 214 10.25 -11.33 11.33
N GLY A 215 9.73 -10.78 10.22
CA GLY A 215 8.75 -9.70 10.19
C GLY A 215 9.33 -8.30 10.42
N SER A 216 10.65 -8.16 10.57
CA SER A 216 11.28 -6.83 10.58
C SER A 216 11.19 -6.19 9.20
N ILE A 217 11.00 -4.86 9.15
CA ILE A 217 10.85 -4.13 7.90
C ILE A 217 11.79 -2.93 7.80
N SER A 218 12.10 -2.55 6.56
CA SER A 218 12.72 -1.27 6.24
C SER A 218 12.12 -0.70 4.96
N LYS A 219 12.15 0.64 4.82
CA LYS A 219 11.61 1.34 3.65
C LYS A 219 12.75 2.01 2.89
N SER A 220 12.72 1.94 1.57
CA SER A 220 13.54 2.79 0.72
C SER A 220 13.14 4.27 0.87
N GLU A 221 13.95 5.17 0.34
CA GLU A 221 13.46 6.52 0.06
C GLU A 221 12.29 6.44 -0.93
N ALA A 222 11.27 7.26 -0.72
CA ALA A 222 10.12 7.34 -1.59
C ALA A 222 10.49 8.07 -2.88
N VAL A 223 10.07 7.53 -4.02
CA VAL A 223 10.32 8.12 -5.34
C VAL A 223 8.98 8.52 -5.96
N GLY A 224 8.85 9.76 -6.42
CA GLY A 224 7.65 10.20 -7.12
C GLY A 224 7.35 9.29 -8.32
N ALA A 225 6.17 8.68 -8.33
CA ALA A 225 5.81 7.67 -9.31
C ALA A 225 4.95 8.28 -10.42
N PHE A 226 3.82 8.88 -10.06
CA PHE A 226 2.91 9.54 -10.98
C PHE A 226 2.02 10.57 -10.26
N SER A 227 1.30 11.38 -11.02
CA SER A 227 0.20 12.21 -10.53
C SER A 227 -0.99 12.11 -11.49
N ASP A 228 -2.19 12.12 -10.94
CA ASP A 228 -3.43 12.16 -11.72
C ASP A 228 -3.75 13.62 -12.11
N PRO A 229 -3.78 13.97 -13.41
CA PRO A 229 -4.17 15.30 -13.85
C PRO A 229 -5.56 15.75 -13.38
N GLU A 230 -6.48 14.82 -13.10
CA GLU A 230 -7.83 15.13 -12.60
C GLU A 230 -7.81 15.71 -11.18
N THR A 231 -6.75 15.45 -10.41
CA THR A 231 -6.57 16.00 -9.05
C THR A 231 -5.74 17.28 -9.04
N ASN A 232 -5.34 17.81 -10.21
CA ASN A 232 -4.58 19.06 -10.28
C ASN A 232 -5.38 20.24 -9.73
N GLY A 233 -4.80 20.92 -8.73
CA GLY A 233 -5.45 22.05 -8.06
C GLY A 233 -6.54 21.64 -7.06
N LEU A 234 -6.79 20.35 -6.86
CA LEU A 234 -7.60 19.87 -5.73
C LEU A 234 -6.86 20.21 -4.44
N CYS A 235 -7.56 20.81 -3.48
CA CYS A 235 -7.05 21.06 -2.14
C CYS A 235 -7.78 20.18 -1.13
N VAL A 236 -7.04 19.43 -0.33
CA VAL A 236 -7.55 18.57 0.76
C VAL A 236 -6.90 18.99 2.07
N ASP A 237 -7.72 19.20 3.09
CA ASP A 237 -7.29 19.59 4.44
C ASP A 237 -7.22 18.40 5.40
#